data_AF-A0A0B0DDB0-F1
#
_entry.id   AF-A0A0B0DDB0-F1
#
_cell.length_a   1.000
_cell.length_b   1.000
_cell.length_c   1.000
_cell.angle_alpha   90.00
_cell.angle_beta   90.00
_cell.angle_gamma   90.00
#
_symmetry.space_group_name_H-M   'P 1'
#
loop_
_entity.id
_entity.type
_entity.pdbx_description
1 polymer ?
#
loop_
_entity_poly.entity_id
_entity_poly.type
_entity_poly.pdbx_seq_one_letter_code
_entity_poly.pdbx_strand_id
1 'polypeptide(L)'
;MPKTIPRGAHLHGLKEAAAVVGMTPQGFIKAGTPEPDVWINDTRGWTTETLHEWQRTRPRGRRTLTDELRARILAMHEEGRSIAETAAACQVSKSTVARVRADARA
;
A
#
# COMPACT_ATOMS: atom_id res chain seq x y z
N MET A 1 6.65 -27.21 2.24
CA MET A 1 8.12 -27.24 2.09
C MET A 1 8.69 -26.12 2.96
N PRO A 2 9.46 -26.37 4.02
CA PRO A 2 10.15 -25.28 4.71
C PRO A 2 11.12 -24.63 3.72
N LYS A 3 11.05 -23.30 3.56
CA LYS A 3 12.01 -22.57 2.73
C LYS A 3 13.40 -22.81 3.34
N THR A 4 14.28 -23.50 2.61
CA THR A 4 15.66 -23.69 3.07
C THR A 4 16.38 -22.35 2.97
N ILE A 5 16.61 -21.70 4.12
CA ILE A 5 17.35 -20.44 4.16
C ILE A 5 18.82 -20.74 3.85
N PRO A 6 19.44 -20.10 2.84
CA PRO A 6 20.83 -20.34 2.50
C PRO A 6 21.74 -20.07 3.69
N ARG A 7 22.76 -20.92 3.89
CA ARG A 7 23.78 -20.72 4.93
C ARG A 7 24.48 -19.38 4.69
N GLY A 8 24.42 -18.47 5.68
CA GLY A 8 25.00 -17.12 5.58
C GLY A 8 24.04 -16.05 5.04
N ALA A 9 22.77 -16.38 4.77
CA ALA A 9 21.78 -15.37 4.45
C ALA A 9 21.56 -14.41 5.62
N HIS A 10 21.67 -13.11 5.37
CA HIS A 10 21.34 -12.09 6.35
C HIS A 10 19.82 -12.01 6.52
N LEU A 11 19.38 -12.13 7.77
CA LEU A 11 17.98 -12.05 8.15
C LEU A 11 17.68 -10.66 8.67
N HIS A 12 16.70 -10.01 8.05
CA HIS A 12 16.25 -8.68 8.43
C HIS A 12 15.19 -8.78 9.52
N GLY A 13 15.42 -8.10 10.64
CA GLY A 13 14.35 -7.82 11.60
C GLY A 13 13.35 -6.80 11.05
N LEU A 14 12.24 -6.55 11.75
CA LEU A 14 11.17 -5.66 11.28
C LEU A 14 11.65 -4.28 10.79
N LYS A 15 12.58 -3.65 11.52
CA LYS A 15 13.10 -2.32 11.16
C LYS A 15 13.93 -2.36 9.88
N GLU A 16 14.80 -3.35 9.76
CA GLU A 16 15.67 -3.56 8.59
C GLU A 16 14.83 -3.95 7.38
N ALA A 17 13.86 -4.85 7.58
CA ALA A 17 12.94 -5.29 6.55
C ALA A 17 12.14 -4.11 5.96
N ALA A 18 11.63 -3.24 6.83
CA ALA A 18 10.95 -2.02 6.42
C ALA A 18 11.89 -1.07 5.64
N ALA A 19 13.16 -0.95 6.05
CA ALA A 19 14.15 -0.13 5.35
C ALA A 19 14.48 -0.68 3.95
N VAL A 20 14.63 -2.01 3.81
CA VAL A 20 14.88 -2.67 2.52
C VAL A 20 13.79 -2.35 1.49
N VAL A 21 12.53 -2.33 1.92
CA VAL A 21 11.38 -2.02 1.05
C VAL A 21 11.05 -0.52 0.98
N GLY A 22 11.84 0.35 1.63
CA GLY A 22 11.69 1.79 1.61
C GLY A 22 10.47 2.32 2.37
N MET A 23 10.12 1.71 3.51
CA MET A 23 8.94 2.05 4.31
C MET A 23 9.29 2.35 5.77
N THR A 24 8.37 3.04 6.46
CA THR A 24 8.42 3.08 7.92
C THR A 24 8.03 1.72 8.50
N PRO A 25 8.54 1.33 9.68
CA PRO A 25 8.16 0.07 10.31
C PRO A 25 6.65 -0.08 10.52
N GLN A 26 5.97 1.00 10.91
CA GLN A 26 4.50 0.99 11.03
C GLN A 26 3.80 0.85 9.67
N GLY A 27 4.32 1.50 8.63
CA GLY A 27 3.80 1.38 7.26
C GLY A 27 3.95 -0.03 6.70
N PHE A 28 5.06 -0.70 7.04
CA PHE A 28 5.31 -2.09 6.68
C PHE A 28 4.30 -3.03 7.35
N ILE A 29 4.02 -2.87 8.65
CA ILE A 29 2.97 -3.63 9.36
C ILE A 29 1.59 -3.39 8.73
N LYS A 30 1.21 -2.12 8.53
CA LYS A 30 -0.10 -1.75 7.96
C LYS A 30 -0.30 -2.25 6.53
N ALA A 31 0.78 -2.50 5.79
CA ALA A 31 0.71 -3.02 4.44
C ALA A 31 0.46 -4.54 4.37
N GLY A 32 0.40 -5.24 5.51
CA GLY A 32 0.28 -6.70 5.54
C GLY A 32 1.62 -7.34 5.17
N THR A 33 2.51 -7.48 6.16
CA THR A 33 3.85 -8.05 5.99
C THR A 33 3.80 -9.48 5.44
N PRO A 34 4.80 -9.90 4.65
CA PRO A 34 4.87 -11.29 4.21
C PRO A 34 5.09 -12.22 5.41
N GLU A 35 4.76 -13.50 5.23
CA GLU A 35 5.14 -14.53 6.21
C GLU A 35 6.66 -14.51 6.39
N PRO A 36 7.18 -14.46 7.63
CA PRO A 36 8.61 -14.52 7.89
C PRO A 36 9.20 -15.86 7.47
N ASP A 37 10.44 -15.81 6.99
CA ASP A 37 11.20 -17.01 6.65
C ASP A 37 11.59 -17.77 7.93
N VAL A 38 11.68 -17.07 9.05
CA VAL A 38 12.06 -17.63 10.37
C VAL A 38 11.45 -16.80 11.50
N TRP A 39 11.08 -17.53 12.55
CA TRP A 39 10.72 -16.99 13.86
C TRP A 39 11.85 -17.29 14.87
N ILE A 40 12.40 -16.25 15.49
CA ILE A 40 13.34 -16.36 16.61
C ILE A 40 12.63 -15.83 17.85
N ASN A 41 12.07 -16.73 18.66
CA ASN A 41 11.07 -16.38 19.70
C ASN A 41 9.94 -15.55 19.06
N ASP A 42 9.69 -14.34 19.57
CA ASP A 42 8.70 -13.38 19.03
C ASP A 42 9.24 -12.50 17.87
N THR A 43 10.51 -12.69 17.48
CA THR A 43 11.14 -11.89 16.44
C THR A 43 10.97 -12.53 15.07
N ARG A 44 10.37 -11.77 14.14
CA ARG A 44 10.21 -12.13 12.73
C ARG A 44 11.49 -11.83 11.96
N GLY A 45 11.95 -12.78 11.16
CA GLY A 45 13.09 -12.62 10.25
C GLY A 45 12.70 -12.88 8.80
N TRP A 46 13.14 -11.99 7.91
CA TRP A 46 12.96 -12.15 6.46
C TRP A 46 14.28 -12.08 5.73
N THR A 47 14.41 -12.83 4.65
CA THR A 47 15.48 -12.69 3.68
C THR A 47 15.22 -11.49 2.77
N THR A 48 16.28 -10.93 2.18
CA THR A 48 16.16 -9.86 1.17
C THR A 48 15.28 -10.29 -0.02
N GLU A 49 15.38 -11.56 -0.43
CA GLU A 49 14.61 -12.11 -1.54
C GLU A 49 13.10 -12.12 -1.24
N THR A 50 12.69 -12.64 -0.08
CA THR A 50 11.28 -12.63 0.35
C THR A 50 10.73 -11.21 0.41
N LEU A 51 11.51 -10.23 0.88
CA LEU A 51 11.08 -8.83 0.94
C LEU A 51 10.91 -8.21 -0.45
N HIS A 52 11.82 -8.47 -1.39
CA HIS A 52 11.70 -7.98 -2.76
C HIS A 52 10.59 -8.68 -3.55
N GLU A 53 10.39 -9.98 -3.36
CA GLU A 53 9.26 -10.71 -3.93
C GLU A 53 7.95 -10.13 -3.42
N TRP A 54 7.80 -10.00 -2.10
CA TRP A 54 6.62 -9.36 -1.51
C TRP A 54 6.44 -7.93 -2.00
N GLN A 55 7.48 -7.11 -2.09
CA GLN A 55 7.35 -5.73 -2.57
C GLN A 55 6.84 -5.65 -4.03
N ARG A 56 7.19 -6.64 -4.86
CA ARG A 56 6.73 -6.78 -6.25
C ARG A 56 5.27 -7.24 -6.32
N THR A 57 4.87 -8.19 -5.47
CA THR A 57 3.56 -8.85 -5.54
C THR A 57 2.52 -8.23 -4.62
N ARG A 58 2.92 -7.41 -3.63
CA ARG A 58 1.98 -6.93 -2.62
C ARG A 58 0.86 -6.15 -3.31
N PRO A 59 -0.39 -6.35 -2.88
CA PRO A 59 -1.45 -5.44 -3.24
C PRO A 59 -1.10 -4.07 -2.66
N ARG A 60 -0.56 -3.18 -3.50
CA ARG A 60 -0.43 -1.77 -3.13
C ARG A 60 -1.86 -1.33 -2.90
N GLY A 61 -2.23 -1.09 -1.63
CA GLY A 61 -3.52 -0.55 -1.23
C GLY A 61 -3.73 0.85 -1.79
N ARG A 62 -3.82 0.98 -3.12
CA ARG A 62 -4.65 1.96 -3.75
C ARG A 62 -6.01 1.60 -3.16
N ARG A 63 -6.52 2.39 -2.20
CA ARG A 63 -7.93 2.27 -1.82
C ARG A 63 -8.66 2.29 -3.15
N THR A 64 -9.17 1.13 -3.58
CA THR A 64 -9.89 1.02 -4.84
C THR A 64 -11.10 1.90 -4.60
N LEU A 65 -11.03 3.09 -5.18
CA LEU A 65 -12.17 3.98 -5.19
C LEU A 65 -13.22 3.19 -5.95
N THR A 66 -14.36 2.89 -5.32
CA THR A 66 -15.39 2.10 -6.00
C THR A 66 -15.78 2.82 -7.28
N ASP A 67 -16.13 2.07 -8.34
CA ASP A 67 -16.56 2.68 -9.60
C ASP A 67 -17.75 3.62 -9.39
N GLU A 68 -18.64 3.28 -8.45
CA GLU A 68 -19.73 4.14 -7.99
C GLU A 68 -19.24 5.47 -7.40
N LEU A 69 -18.24 5.43 -6.50
CA LEU A 69 -17.67 6.64 -5.91
C LEU A 69 -16.93 7.47 -6.97
N ARG A 70 -16.31 6.82 -7.96
CA ARG A 70 -15.66 7.50 -9.09
C ARG A 70 -16.70 8.22 -9.95
N ALA A 71 -17.77 7.54 -10.33
CA ALA A 71 -18.87 8.09 -11.10
C ALA A 71 -19.52 9.27 -10.37
N ARG A 72 -19.74 9.15 -9.06
CA ARG A 72 -20.29 10.23 -8.24
C ARG A 72 -19.39 11.47 -8.18
N ILE A 73 -18.08 11.29 -8.05
CA ILE A 73 -17.11 12.40 -8.07
C ILE A 73 -17.12 13.12 -9.44
N LEU A 74 -17.25 12.37 -10.53
CA LEU A 74 -17.27 12.91 -11.90
C LEU A 74 -18.60 13.65 -12.19
N ALA A 75 -19.75 13.08 -11.83
CA ALA A 75 -21.05 13.73 -11.98
C ALA A 75 -21.09 15.09 -11.25
N MET A 76 -20.60 15.14 -10.00
CA MET A 76 -20.48 16.41 -9.27
C MET A 76 -19.52 17.40 -9.92
N HIS A 77 -18.49 16.92 -10.65
CA HIS A 77 -17.61 17.81 -11.41
C HIS A 77 -18.35 18.43 -12.60
N GLU A 78 -19.14 17.64 -13.32
CA GLU A 78 -19.94 18.09 -14.47
C GLU A 78 -21.01 19.11 -14.04
N GLU A 79 -21.59 18.95 -12.85
CA GLU A 79 -22.48 19.93 -12.21
C GLU A 79 -21.76 21.25 -11.79
N GLY A 80 -20.46 21.36 -12.00
CA GLY A 80 -19.67 22.57 -11.68
C GLY A 80 -19.23 22.69 -10.22
N ARG A 81 -19.40 21.64 -9.39
CA ARG A 81 -19.02 21.68 -7.97
C ARG A 81 -17.52 21.80 -7.79
N SER A 82 -17.11 22.57 -6.78
CA SER A 82 -15.70 22.70 -6.43
C SER A 82 -15.12 21.41 -5.87
N ILE A 83 -13.78 21.25 -5.93
CA ILE A 83 -13.08 20.11 -5.34
C ILE A 83 -13.39 19.96 -3.84
N ALA A 84 -13.53 21.08 -3.12
CA ALA A 84 -13.83 21.08 -1.70
C ALA A 84 -15.24 20.58 -1.38
N GLU A 85 -16.24 21.02 -2.15
CA GLU A 85 -17.62 20.56 -2.00
C GLU A 85 -17.76 19.07 -2.35
N THR A 86 -17.14 18.62 -3.45
CA THR A 86 -17.16 17.21 -3.83
C THR A 86 -16.48 16.33 -2.79
N ALA A 87 -15.35 16.78 -2.23
CA ALA A 87 -14.62 16.06 -1.18
C ALA A 87 -15.48 15.89 0.09
N ALA A 88 -16.17 16.96 0.51
CA ALA A 88 -17.09 16.90 1.65
C ALA A 88 -18.28 15.97 1.37
N ALA A 89 -18.92 16.10 0.20
CA ALA A 89 -20.10 15.31 -0.16
C ALA A 89 -19.81 13.81 -0.35
N CYS A 90 -18.60 13.48 -0.82
CA CYS A 90 -18.16 12.10 -1.04
C CYS A 90 -17.36 11.53 0.15
N GLN A 91 -17.17 12.28 1.23
CA GLN A 91 -16.35 11.90 2.40
C GLN A 91 -14.94 11.41 2.03
N VAL A 92 -14.32 12.07 1.04
CA VAL A 92 -12.95 11.77 0.57
C VAL A 92 -12.05 12.99 0.71
N SER A 93 -10.73 12.77 0.63
CA SER A 93 -9.79 13.89 0.61
C SER A 93 -9.88 14.69 -0.69
N LYS A 94 -9.57 16.00 -0.62
CA LYS A 94 -9.45 16.87 -1.81
C LYS A 94 -8.46 16.31 -2.84
N SER A 95 -7.36 15.72 -2.37
CA SER A 95 -6.34 15.08 -3.23
C SER A 95 -6.88 13.87 -3.99
N THR A 96 -7.83 13.13 -3.42
CA THR A 96 -8.50 12.02 -4.11
C THR A 96 -9.40 12.54 -5.24
N VAL A 97 -10.20 13.58 -4.98
CA VAL A 97 -11.04 14.22 -6.01
C VAL A 97 -10.20 14.77 -7.16
N ALA A 98 -9.10 15.47 -6.85
CA ALA A 98 -8.21 16.03 -7.85
C ALA A 98 -7.61 14.95 -8.77
N ARG A 99 -7.18 13.82 -8.18
CA ARG A 99 -6.64 12.68 -8.93
C ARG A 99 -7.68 12.05 -9.84
N VAL A 100 -8.90 11.79 -9.33
CA VAL A 100 -9.99 11.22 -10.12
C VAL A 100 -10.35 12.11 -11.31
N ARG A 101 -10.40 13.44 -11.11
CA ARG A 101 -10.65 14.39 -12.20
C ARG A 101 -9.50 14.45 -13.21
N ALA A 102 -8.25 14.33 -12.76
CA ALA A 102 -7.09 14.29 -13.65
C ALA A 102 -7.07 13.01 -14.50
N ASP A 103 -7.32 11.85 -13.88
CA ASP A 103 -7.38 10.55 -14.55
C ASP A 103 -8.53 10.45 -15.58
N ALA A 104 -9.56 11.30 -15.48
CA ALA A 104 -10.66 11.36 -16.43
C ALA A 104 -10.39 12.27 -17.64
N ARG A 105 -9.32 13.08 -17.58
CA ARG A 105 -8.91 13.99 -18.68
C ARG A 105 -7.79 13.40 -19.55
N ALA A 106 -7.17 12.31 -19.11
CA ALA A 106 -6.11 11.59 -19.82
C ALA A 106 -6.72 10.51 -20.72
#